data_AF-A0A1H9VFI5-F1
#
_entry.id   AF-A0A1H9VFI5-F1
#
_cell.length_a   1.000
_cell.length_b   1.000
_cell.length_c   1.000
_cell.angle_alpha   90.00
_cell.angle_beta   90.00
_cell.angle_gamma   90.00
#
_symmetry.space_group_name_H-M   'P 1'
#
loop_
_entity.id
_entity.type
_entity.pdbx_description
1 polymer ?
#
loop_
_entity_poly.entity_id
_entity_poly.type
_entity_poly.pdbx_seq_one_letter_code
_entity_poly.pdbx_strand_id
1 'polypeptide(L)'
;MGNHNDEKWRQYMKKEAQRKKVHTDYEQTKDQLDDLREKHHALSRHPLVRLVINVKKAKTLLKKIVRKLRTPLTGRSFNRLQIDNRKLKTEAGKYRRRLRATEDRLKESEDALDQLRSEVRLLKEETDQAGSEELLQLVKAAYEKGEIFESLDRLTDLKTRKNSSCNEAFLAVAKKAAGEIEELKLAVYEKILDGLKPDEVPEFLLRGMEDRKTASLEPLSSFRGQLTTRLRRRQLGEILPEWELDDKQAAYKFAENYGFTIPAVHESIWTSVSLPKEKGTVIKPVNGAGARGVYLIVNNDRILDVKRSEVLTNVSELDENMAEDLHLNWVSSDQWKTEELFYNDQAHSEPARDLKFYCFYGKAALILEVKRFPEPAYCWWTPEGKQIRTGKYEKALMKGNGFSQADLAKVEAFSLKIPAPFCRIDFLSSDKGLIFGEITPKPGNYDHFNKQTDQLLGEYYLQAEGRLMSDLLNGKPFPEFRNNTTDERS
;
A
#
# COMPACT_ATOMS: atom_id res chain seq x y z
N MET A 1 27.86 13.20 20.00
CA MET A 1 27.23 13.98 18.92
C MET A 1 25.69 13.90 18.91
N GLY A 2 25.03 12.92 19.54
CA GLY A 2 23.56 12.77 19.53
C GLY A 2 22.74 13.91 20.18
N ASN A 3 23.25 14.57 21.23
CA ASN A 3 22.48 15.60 21.97
C ASN A 3 22.14 16.86 21.15
N HIS A 4 22.94 17.16 20.10
CA HIS A 4 22.74 18.37 19.30
C HIS A 4 21.64 18.20 18.25
N ASN A 5 21.49 17.01 17.67
CA ASN A 5 20.45 16.72 16.66
C ASN A 5 19.05 16.61 17.30
N ASP A 6 18.98 16.13 18.55
CA ASP A 6 17.73 16.07 19.33
C ASP A 6 17.17 17.45 19.66
N GLU A 7 18.03 18.41 20.05
CA GLU A 7 17.66 19.80 20.32
C GLU A 7 17.00 20.43 19.08
N LYS A 8 17.57 20.18 17.90
CA LYS A 8 17.10 20.73 16.62
C LYS A 8 15.74 20.19 16.20
N TRP A 9 15.51 18.87 16.32
CA TRP A 9 14.21 18.28 16.00
C TRP A 9 13.08 18.76 16.93
N ARG A 10 13.39 18.97 18.22
CA ARG A 10 12.45 19.56 19.17
C ARG A 10 12.08 20.99 18.78
N GLN A 11 13.08 21.77 18.36
CA GLN A 11 12.85 23.11 17.85
C GLN A 11 12.01 23.10 16.57
N TYR A 12 12.20 22.13 15.68
CA TYR A 12 11.37 21.94 14.48
C TYR A 12 9.90 21.76 14.82
N MET A 13 9.56 20.74 15.62
CA MET A 13 8.17 20.39 15.92
C MET A 13 7.45 21.50 16.68
N LYS A 14 8.15 22.16 17.61
CA LYS A 14 7.62 23.32 18.34
C LYS A 14 7.32 24.48 17.38
N LYS A 15 8.19 24.75 16.42
CA LYS A 15 7.98 25.79 15.39
C LYS A 15 6.86 25.42 14.42
N GLU A 16 6.71 24.15 14.02
CA GLU A 16 5.61 23.72 13.15
C GLU A 16 4.24 23.86 13.83
N ALA A 17 4.14 23.43 15.09
CA ALA A 17 2.93 23.60 15.88
C ALA A 17 2.60 25.09 16.09
N GLN A 18 3.61 25.90 16.36
CA GLN A 18 3.47 27.35 16.46
C GLN A 18 3.00 27.97 15.13
N ARG A 19 3.53 27.52 13.98
CA ARG A 19 3.06 27.96 12.65
C ARG A 19 1.59 27.65 12.45
N LYS A 20 1.16 26.42 12.73
CA LYS A 20 -0.25 26.00 12.58
C LYS A 20 -1.17 26.88 13.43
N LYS A 21 -0.77 27.17 14.67
CA LYS A 21 -1.52 28.07 15.56
C LYS A 21 -1.59 29.51 15.00
N VAL A 22 -0.46 30.06 14.56
CA VAL A 22 -0.41 31.42 13.98
C VAL A 22 -1.23 31.50 12.69
N HIS A 23 -1.23 30.44 11.87
CA HIS A 23 -2.02 30.35 10.66
C HIS A 23 -3.54 30.33 10.96
N THR A 24 -3.97 29.55 11.95
CA THR A 24 -5.37 29.57 12.41
C THR A 24 -5.77 30.94 12.96
N ASP A 25 -4.92 31.57 13.77
CA ASP A 25 -5.17 32.93 14.31
C ASP A 25 -5.24 33.98 13.18
N TYR A 26 -4.43 33.82 12.14
CA TYR A 26 -4.44 34.67 10.94
C TYR A 26 -5.77 34.56 10.20
N GLU A 27 -6.23 33.35 9.87
CA GLU A 27 -7.51 33.14 9.17
C GLU A 27 -8.69 33.69 10.00
N GLN A 28 -8.74 33.44 11.31
CA GLN A 28 -9.78 34.00 12.18
C GLN A 28 -9.76 35.54 12.23
N THR A 29 -8.57 36.15 12.26
CA THR A 29 -8.43 37.62 12.30
C THR A 29 -8.83 38.24 10.96
N LYS A 30 -8.53 37.56 9.85
CA LYS A 30 -8.91 37.95 8.49
C LYS A 30 -10.42 37.89 8.30
N ASP A 31 -11.07 36.81 8.72
CA ASP A 31 -12.52 36.66 8.69
C ASP A 31 -13.24 37.77 9.48
N GLN A 32 -12.75 38.08 10.69
CA GLN A 32 -13.29 39.18 11.50
C GLN A 32 -13.11 40.56 10.84
N LEU A 33 -11.99 40.78 10.15
CA LEU A 33 -11.75 42.01 9.42
C LEU A 33 -12.68 42.16 8.21
N ASP A 34 -12.96 41.07 7.51
CA ASP A 34 -13.83 41.06 6.35
C ASP A 34 -15.31 41.25 6.73
N ASP A 35 -15.78 40.64 7.83
CA ASP A 35 -17.12 40.93 8.41
C ASP A 35 -17.26 42.42 8.80
N LEU A 36 -16.22 43.01 9.43
CA LEU A 36 -16.22 44.43 9.76
C LEU A 36 -16.23 45.33 8.53
N ARG A 37 -15.53 44.94 7.45
CA ARG A 37 -15.55 45.65 6.17
C ARG A 37 -16.93 45.61 5.56
N GLU A 38 -17.59 44.47 5.58
CA GLU A 38 -18.94 44.29 5.06
C GLU A 38 -19.95 45.14 5.85
N LYS A 39 -19.91 45.11 7.18
CA LYS A 39 -20.71 45.98 8.07
C LYS A 39 -20.47 47.46 7.79
N HIS A 40 -19.20 47.87 7.65
CA HIS A 40 -18.87 49.25 7.28
C HIS A 40 -19.39 49.59 5.88
N HIS A 41 -19.32 48.67 4.92
CA HIS A 41 -19.82 48.87 3.56
C HIS A 41 -21.35 49.04 3.56
N ALA A 42 -22.07 48.22 4.32
CA ALA A 42 -23.52 48.33 4.52
C ALA A 42 -23.89 49.68 5.17
N LEU A 43 -23.20 50.09 6.24
CA LEU A 43 -23.40 51.39 6.88
C LEU A 43 -23.10 52.57 5.93
N SER A 44 -22.07 52.45 5.09
CA SER A 44 -21.68 53.50 4.13
C SER A 44 -22.69 53.68 2.99
N ARG A 45 -23.42 52.59 2.66
CA ARG A 45 -24.52 52.60 1.68
C ARG A 45 -25.85 53.07 2.30
N HIS A 46 -25.94 53.18 3.62
CA HIS A 46 -27.16 53.62 4.29
C HIS A 46 -27.58 55.04 3.82
N PRO A 47 -28.84 55.26 3.41
CA PRO A 47 -29.29 56.50 2.77
C PRO A 47 -28.93 57.77 3.53
N LEU A 48 -29.08 57.75 4.86
CA LEU A 48 -28.75 58.87 5.74
C LEU A 48 -27.25 59.20 5.77
N VAL A 49 -26.37 58.20 5.73
CA VAL A 49 -24.92 58.39 5.72
C VAL A 49 -24.47 58.94 4.36
N ARG A 50 -25.04 58.40 3.27
CA ARG A 50 -24.79 58.85 1.90
C ARG A 50 -25.28 60.29 1.67
N LEU A 51 -26.45 60.64 2.20
CA LEU A 51 -27.00 62.00 2.20
C LEU A 51 -26.01 62.97 2.86
N VAL A 52 -25.44 62.63 4.01
CA VAL A 52 -24.48 63.52 4.71
C VAL A 52 -23.14 63.61 4.00
N ILE A 53 -22.65 62.53 3.37
CA ILE A 53 -21.42 62.60 2.54
C ILE A 53 -21.64 63.50 1.33
N ASN A 54 -22.78 63.37 0.65
CA ASN A 54 -23.16 64.23 -0.47
C ASN A 54 -23.40 65.67 -0.03
N VAL A 55 -24.04 65.90 1.11
CA VAL A 55 -24.20 67.24 1.72
C VAL A 55 -22.88 67.82 2.18
N LYS A 56 -21.90 67.02 2.62
CA LYS A 56 -20.53 67.49 2.94
C LYS A 56 -19.75 67.88 1.68
N LYS A 57 -19.84 67.09 0.60
CA LYS A 57 -19.26 67.43 -0.71
C LYS A 57 -19.94 68.67 -1.33
N ALA A 58 -21.25 68.82 -1.15
CA ALA A 58 -21.97 70.04 -1.51
C ALA A 58 -21.66 71.21 -0.57
N LYS A 59 -21.38 70.98 0.72
CA LYS A 59 -20.99 72.00 1.71
C LYS A 59 -19.63 72.61 1.42
N THR A 60 -18.71 71.89 0.78
CA THR A 60 -17.46 72.49 0.28
C THR A 60 -17.72 73.55 -0.80
N LEU A 61 -18.86 73.47 -1.51
CA LEU A 61 -19.37 74.49 -2.43
C LEU A 61 -20.34 75.51 -1.76
N LEU A 62 -21.08 75.12 -0.73
CA LEU A 62 -22.14 75.93 -0.09
C LEU A 62 -21.81 76.35 1.36
N LYS A 63 -20.55 76.70 1.63
CA LYS A 63 -20.07 77.11 2.97
C LYS A 63 -20.67 78.42 3.50
N LYS A 64 -21.39 79.21 2.69
CA LYS A 64 -22.05 80.46 3.12
C LYS A 64 -23.53 80.33 3.52
N ILE A 65 -24.28 79.32 3.07
CA ILE A 65 -25.75 79.28 3.27
C ILE A 65 -26.17 78.40 4.47
N VAL A 66 -25.36 77.41 4.87
CA VAL A 66 -25.79 76.39 5.85
C VAL A 66 -25.56 76.77 7.32
N ARG A 67 -25.16 78.01 7.63
CA ARG A 67 -25.03 78.47 9.04
C ARG A 67 -26.37 78.82 9.70
N LYS A 68 -27.48 78.93 8.95
CA LYS A 68 -28.81 79.30 9.48
C LYS A 68 -29.86 78.18 9.57
N LEU A 69 -29.62 76.98 9.02
CA LEU A 69 -30.54 75.84 9.15
C LEU A 69 -29.95 74.77 10.07
N ARG A 70 -29.81 75.13 11.34
CA ARG A 70 -29.47 74.21 12.43
C ARG A 70 -30.67 74.11 13.36
N THR A 71 -31.47 73.05 13.17
CA THR A 71 -32.36 72.39 14.15
C THR A 71 -33.01 71.18 13.44
N PRO A 72 -33.63 70.23 14.14
CA PRO A 72 -32.97 69.14 14.84
C PRO A 72 -33.50 67.79 14.33
N LEU A 73 -33.44 67.52 13.02
CA LEU A 73 -34.07 66.32 12.45
C LEU A 73 -33.18 65.09 12.32
N THR A 74 -31.93 65.14 12.79
CA THR A 74 -31.00 63.99 12.79
C THR A 74 -30.38 63.69 14.16
N GLY A 75 -30.88 64.32 15.23
CA GLY A 75 -30.12 64.53 16.48
C GLY A 75 -29.70 63.30 17.30
N ARG A 76 -30.32 62.13 17.11
CA ARG A 76 -29.95 60.92 17.89
C ARG A 76 -29.52 59.75 17.02
N SER A 77 -30.33 59.37 16.02
CA SER A 77 -30.01 58.24 15.13
C SER A 77 -28.73 58.47 14.33
N PHE A 78 -28.55 59.66 13.75
CA PHE A 78 -27.34 59.96 12.98
C PHE A 78 -26.10 60.09 13.87
N ASN A 79 -26.23 60.67 15.06
CA ASN A 79 -25.14 60.73 16.03
C ASN A 79 -24.73 59.32 16.48
N ARG A 80 -25.70 58.41 16.68
CA ARG A 80 -25.43 57.00 16.97
C ARG A 80 -24.67 56.34 15.82
N LEU A 81 -25.14 56.48 14.58
CA LEU A 81 -24.45 55.98 13.38
C LEU A 81 -23.04 56.56 13.19
N GLN A 82 -22.81 57.83 13.54
CA GLN A 82 -21.46 58.41 13.51
C GLN A 82 -20.54 57.85 14.61
N ILE A 83 -21.07 57.65 15.81
CA ILE A 83 -20.34 57.02 16.92
C ILE A 83 -20.00 55.58 16.54
N ASP A 84 -20.97 54.83 16.00
CA ASP A 84 -20.79 53.44 15.58
C ASP A 84 -19.78 53.33 14.43
N ASN A 85 -19.84 54.24 13.43
CA ASN A 85 -18.84 54.26 12.36
C ASN A 85 -17.44 54.61 12.88
N ARG A 86 -17.31 55.54 13.84
CA ARG A 86 -16.01 55.82 14.50
C ARG A 86 -15.50 54.64 15.30
N LYS A 87 -16.38 53.91 16.01
CA LYS A 87 -16.04 52.67 16.73
C LYS A 87 -15.57 51.59 15.76
N LEU A 88 -16.36 51.29 14.72
CA LEU A 88 -16.02 50.32 13.67
C LEU A 88 -14.70 50.67 12.97
N LYS A 89 -14.43 51.95 12.68
CA LYS A 89 -13.16 52.38 12.07
C LYS A 89 -11.98 52.20 13.02
N THR A 90 -12.19 52.41 14.31
CA THR A 90 -11.16 52.19 15.34
C THR A 90 -10.87 50.69 15.54
N GLU A 91 -11.92 49.86 15.58
CA GLU A 91 -11.82 48.41 15.67
C GLU A 91 -11.16 47.80 14.43
N ALA A 92 -11.58 48.20 13.22
CA ALA A 92 -10.92 47.78 11.98
C ALA A 92 -9.44 48.18 11.96
N GLY A 93 -9.08 49.34 12.55
CA GLY A 93 -7.69 49.76 12.73
C GLY A 93 -6.91 48.93 13.76
N LYS A 94 -7.56 48.33 14.75
CA LYS A 94 -6.96 47.36 15.68
C LYS A 94 -6.76 46.00 15.00
N TYR A 95 -7.76 45.52 14.26
CA TYR A 95 -7.69 44.25 13.53
C TYR A 95 -6.66 44.27 12.41
N ARG A 96 -6.51 45.36 11.65
CA ARG A 96 -5.43 45.48 10.66
C ARG A 96 -4.02 45.42 11.29
N ARG A 97 -3.86 46.00 12.48
CA ARG A 97 -2.58 45.93 13.21
C ARG A 97 -2.31 44.51 13.72
N ARG A 98 -3.34 43.83 14.22
CA ARG A 98 -3.26 42.42 14.61
C ARG A 98 -2.95 41.52 13.42
N LEU A 99 -3.62 41.74 12.28
CA LEU A 99 -3.41 40.98 11.04
C LEU A 99 -1.97 41.12 10.53
N ARG A 100 -1.43 42.35 10.45
CA ARG A 100 -0.01 42.57 10.10
C ARG A 100 0.94 41.87 11.08
N ALA A 101 0.68 41.98 12.39
CA ALA A 101 1.51 41.30 13.39
C ALA A 101 1.44 39.76 13.27
N THR A 102 0.30 39.19 12.88
CA THR A 102 0.18 37.75 12.59
C THR A 102 0.81 37.37 11.26
N GLU A 103 0.76 38.21 10.23
CA GLU A 103 1.45 38.01 8.94
C GLU A 103 2.97 38.01 9.14
N ASP A 104 3.51 38.97 9.88
CA ASP A 104 4.93 39.06 10.19
C ASP A 104 5.39 37.82 10.99
N ARG A 105 4.59 37.37 11.97
CA ARG A 105 4.85 36.12 12.72
C ARG A 105 4.76 34.86 11.88
N LEU A 106 3.83 34.82 10.92
CA LEU A 106 3.69 33.69 10.01
C LEU A 106 4.92 33.59 9.12
N LYS A 107 5.34 34.73 8.55
CA LYS A 107 6.55 34.83 7.72
C LYS A 107 7.81 34.44 8.49
N GLU A 108 7.99 34.97 9.71
CA GLU A 108 9.11 34.58 10.58
C GLU A 108 9.12 33.07 10.88
N SER A 109 7.93 32.48 11.07
CA SER A 109 7.79 31.04 11.27
C SER A 109 8.06 30.21 10.01
N GLU A 110 7.75 30.73 8.82
CA GLU A 110 8.03 30.10 7.53
C GLU A 110 9.54 30.12 7.24
N ASP A 111 10.18 31.28 7.38
CA ASP A 111 11.63 31.44 7.22
C ASP A 111 12.41 30.51 8.17
N ALA A 112 11.93 30.38 9.41
CA ALA A 112 12.51 29.48 10.40
C ALA A 112 12.35 27.99 10.08
N LEU A 113 11.24 27.59 9.42
CA LEU A 113 11.05 26.21 8.97
C LEU A 113 11.92 25.89 7.76
N ASP A 114 12.10 26.83 6.85
CA ASP A 114 12.94 26.63 5.68
C ASP A 114 14.43 26.50 6.05
N GLN A 115 14.90 27.26 7.04
CA GLN A 115 16.22 27.04 7.64
C GLN A 115 16.35 25.63 8.22
N LEU A 116 15.39 25.16 9.03
CA LEU A 116 15.46 23.82 9.60
C LEU A 116 15.35 22.70 8.55
N ARG A 117 14.55 22.89 7.49
CA ARG A 117 14.50 21.95 6.36
C ARG A 117 15.85 21.83 5.66
N SER A 118 16.57 22.94 5.49
CA SER A 118 17.91 22.94 4.92
C SER A 118 18.90 22.17 5.81
N GLU A 119 18.81 22.30 7.14
CA GLU A 119 19.65 21.55 8.07
C GLU A 119 19.31 20.05 8.10
N VAL A 120 18.03 19.68 8.09
CA VAL A 120 17.61 18.26 8.01
C VAL A 120 18.05 17.64 6.69
N ARG A 121 18.06 18.41 5.59
CA ARG A 121 18.58 17.99 4.30
C ARG A 121 20.09 17.72 4.36
N LEU A 122 20.87 18.62 4.96
CA LEU A 122 22.30 18.41 5.16
C LEU A 122 22.59 17.17 6.03
N LEU A 123 21.83 16.97 7.11
CA LEU A 123 21.96 15.76 7.95
C LEU A 123 21.59 14.48 7.19
N LYS A 124 20.61 14.53 6.29
CA LYS A 124 20.28 13.42 5.37
C LYS A 124 21.42 13.14 4.39
N GLU A 125 21.99 14.18 3.80
CA GLU A 125 23.15 14.06 2.91
C GLU A 125 24.37 13.48 3.66
N GLU A 126 24.54 13.80 4.95
CA GLU A 126 25.57 13.20 5.82
C GLU A 126 25.26 11.74 6.22
N THR A 127 23.98 11.33 6.29
CA THR A 127 23.59 9.94 6.60
C THR A 127 23.50 9.02 5.38
N ASP A 128 23.47 9.58 4.16
CA ASP A 128 23.32 8.86 2.89
C ASP A 128 24.62 8.85 2.05
N GLN A 129 25.80 8.82 2.68
CA GLN A 129 27.11 8.85 1.99
C GLN A 129 27.45 7.61 1.13
N ALA A 130 26.50 6.70 0.90
CA ALA A 130 26.58 5.78 -0.22
C ALA A 130 25.19 5.66 -0.85
N GLY A 131 25.01 6.25 -2.03
CA GLY A 131 23.78 6.08 -2.80
C GLY A 131 23.54 4.60 -3.09
N SER A 132 22.28 4.17 -3.22
CA SER A 132 21.96 2.75 -3.53
C SER A 132 22.71 2.24 -4.76
N GLU A 133 22.98 3.11 -5.74
CA GLU A 133 23.74 2.79 -6.95
C GLU A 133 25.23 2.56 -6.67
N GLU A 134 25.84 3.39 -5.81
CA GLU A 134 27.23 3.24 -5.39
C GLU A 134 27.44 1.94 -4.60
N LEU A 135 26.49 1.59 -3.72
CA LEU A 135 26.51 0.32 -3.01
C LEU A 135 26.45 -0.89 -3.96
N LEU A 136 25.60 -0.82 -5.01
CA LEU A 136 25.51 -1.87 -6.01
C LEU A 136 26.79 -1.99 -6.84
N GLN A 137 27.39 -0.87 -7.24
CA GLN A 137 28.67 -0.85 -7.95
C GLN A 137 29.80 -1.43 -7.08
N LEU A 138 29.82 -1.11 -5.78
CA LEU A 138 30.79 -1.65 -4.83
C LEU A 138 30.65 -3.18 -4.70
N VAL A 139 29.43 -3.70 -4.55
CA VAL A 139 29.18 -5.15 -4.49
C VAL A 139 29.60 -5.84 -5.79
N LYS A 140 29.30 -5.24 -6.95
CA LYS A 140 29.71 -5.79 -8.25
C LYS A 140 31.23 -5.84 -8.39
N ALA A 141 31.92 -4.76 -8.05
CA ALA A 141 33.38 -4.72 -8.08
C ALA A 141 34.02 -5.72 -7.10
N ALA A 142 33.44 -5.89 -5.91
CA ALA A 142 33.91 -6.89 -4.94
C ALA A 142 33.69 -8.32 -5.45
N TYR A 143 32.57 -8.59 -6.11
CA TYR A 143 32.30 -9.89 -6.74
C TYR A 143 33.32 -10.20 -7.84
N GLU A 144 33.62 -9.25 -8.73
CA GLU A 144 34.61 -9.41 -9.79
C GLU A 144 36.04 -9.64 -9.26
N LYS A 145 36.36 -9.13 -8.07
CA LYS A 145 37.66 -9.28 -7.41
C LYS A 145 37.77 -10.50 -6.48
N GLY A 146 36.67 -11.24 -6.24
CA GLY A 146 36.65 -12.32 -5.25
C GLY A 146 36.63 -11.85 -3.79
N GLU A 147 36.34 -10.57 -3.53
CA GLU A 147 36.32 -9.92 -2.22
C GLU A 147 34.89 -9.79 -1.66
N ILE A 148 33.93 -10.56 -2.19
CA ILE A 148 32.50 -10.40 -1.91
C ILE A 148 32.17 -10.54 -0.42
N PHE A 149 32.79 -11.46 0.30
CA PHE A 149 32.49 -11.68 1.72
C PHE A 149 32.91 -10.49 2.58
N GLU A 150 34.12 -9.95 2.39
CA GLU A 150 34.59 -8.78 3.13
C GLU A 150 33.72 -7.54 2.84
N SER A 151 33.31 -7.37 1.58
CA SER A 151 32.36 -6.32 1.20
C SER A 151 31.02 -6.50 1.91
N LEU A 152 30.47 -7.71 1.94
CA LEU A 152 29.21 -8.02 2.60
C LEU A 152 29.27 -7.83 4.12
N ASP A 153 30.38 -8.20 4.77
CA ASP A 153 30.59 -7.99 6.21
C ASP A 153 30.59 -6.48 6.53
N ARG A 154 31.37 -5.69 5.78
CA ARG A 154 31.40 -4.23 5.93
C ARG A 154 30.03 -3.59 5.73
N LEU A 155 29.27 -4.04 4.73
CA LEU A 155 27.91 -3.56 4.46
C LEU A 155 26.93 -3.97 5.57
N THR A 156 27.07 -5.18 6.11
CA THR A 156 26.26 -5.68 7.23
C THR A 156 26.54 -4.87 8.50
N ASP A 157 27.81 -4.60 8.80
CA ASP A 157 28.21 -3.76 9.93
C ASP A 157 27.73 -2.32 9.78
N LEU A 158 27.82 -1.75 8.58
CA LEU A 158 27.31 -0.42 8.29
C LEU A 158 25.80 -0.35 8.50
N LYS A 159 25.05 -1.31 7.94
CA LYS A 159 23.59 -1.41 8.10
C LYS A 159 23.20 -1.57 9.56
N THR A 160 23.89 -2.45 10.30
CA THR A 160 23.65 -2.69 11.72
C THR A 160 23.89 -1.43 12.55
N ARG A 161 25.02 -0.73 12.33
CA ARG A 161 25.32 0.54 13.01
C ARG A 161 24.30 1.62 12.70
N LYS A 162 23.96 1.82 11.41
CA LYS A 162 22.95 2.82 10.99
C LYS A 162 21.59 2.53 11.63
N ASN A 163 21.14 1.27 11.61
CA ASN A 163 19.89 0.85 12.26
C ASN A 163 19.93 1.07 13.77
N SER A 164 21.01 0.69 14.45
CA SER A 164 21.15 0.90 15.91
C SER A 164 21.08 2.38 16.28
N SER A 165 21.81 3.24 15.56
CA SER A 165 21.78 4.69 15.80
C SER A 165 20.40 5.30 15.53
N CYS A 166 19.70 4.87 14.48
CA CYS A 166 18.32 5.29 14.21
C CYS A 166 17.37 4.83 15.31
N ASN A 167 17.47 3.58 15.75
CA ASN A 167 16.62 3.02 16.81
C ASN A 167 16.88 3.73 18.13
N GLU A 168 18.15 3.97 18.51
CA GLU A 168 18.49 4.76 19.70
C GLU A 168 17.89 6.17 19.67
N ALA A 169 17.94 6.84 18.51
CA ALA A 169 17.31 8.15 18.34
C ALA A 169 15.78 8.07 18.49
N PHE A 170 15.12 7.10 17.86
CA PHE A 170 13.68 6.87 18.04
C PHE A 170 13.33 6.61 19.51
N LEU A 171 14.10 5.78 20.21
CA LEU A 171 13.90 5.49 21.64
C LEU A 171 14.08 6.74 22.51
N ALA A 172 15.08 7.57 22.21
CA ALA A 172 15.31 8.83 22.93
C ALA A 172 14.12 9.80 22.75
N VAL A 173 13.60 9.91 21.52
CA VAL A 173 12.42 10.73 21.21
C VAL A 173 11.18 10.17 21.92
N ALA A 174 10.94 8.86 21.87
CA ALA A 174 9.83 8.19 22.54
C ALA A 174 9.84 8.40 24.07
N LYS A 175 11.01 8.23 24.71
CA LYS A 175 11.18 8.46 26.15
C LYS A 175 10.89 9.90 26.53
N LYS A 176 11.28 10.85 25.69
CA LYS A 176 10.98 12.26 25.92
C LYS A 176 9.49 12.55 25.79
N ALA A 177 8.84 11.98 24.77
CA ALA A 177 7.42 12.17 24.52
C ALA A 177 6.53 11.55 25.62
N ALA A 178 7.04 10.59 26.40
CA ALA A 178 6.31 9.99 27.51
C ALA A 178 5.86 11.00 28.58
N GLY A 179 6.54 12.14 28.72
CA GLY A 179 6.19 13.23 29.64
C GLY A 179 5.34 14.34 29.03
N GLU A 180 4.97 14.24 27.75
CA GLU A 180 4.17 15.24 27.04
C GLU A 180 2.66 14.97 27.21
N ILE A 181 1.83 15.90 26.73
CA ILE A 181 0.36 15.69 26.68
C ILE A 181 0.02 14.48 25.79
N GLU A 182 -1.05 13.77 26.15
CA GLU A 182 -1.37 12.45 25.57
C GLU A 182 -1.52 12.52 24.04
N GLU A 183 -2.15 13.57 23.49
CA GLU A 183 -2.31 13.71 22.03
C GLU A 183 -0.96 13.82 21.31
N LEU A 184 0.01 14.55 21.87
CA LEU A 184 1.34 14.70 21.28
C LEU A 184 2.15 13.41 21.45
N LYS A 185 2.07 12.78 22.63
CA LYS A 185 2.71 11.49 22.92
C LYS A 185 2.25 10.43 21.91
N LEU A 186 0.95 10.29 21.70
CA LEU A 186 0.38 9.33 20.75
C LEU A 186 0.82 9.62 19.31
N ALA A 187 0.76 10.88 18.86
CA ALA A 187 1.21 11.26 17.53
C ALA A 187 2.71 10.97 17.30
N VAL A 188 3.55 11.15 18.32
CA VAL A 188 4.97 10.80 18.25
C VAL A 188 5.15 9.29 18.18
N TYR A 189 4.42 8.53 18.99
CA TYR A 189 4.52 7.07 19.01
C TYR A 189 4.12 6.48 17.66
N GLU A 190 3.01 6.92 17.07
CA GLU A 190 2.58 6.49 15.73
C GLU A 190 3.67 6.77 14.67
N LYS A 191 4.29 7.95 14.71
CA LYS A 191 5.37 8.31 13.78
C LYS A 191 6.64 7.49 13.97
N ILE A 192 6.94 7.09 15.20
CA ILE A 192 8.08 6.22 15.51
C ILE A 192 7.78 4.79 15.05
N LEU A 193 6.58 4.28 15.31
CA LEU A 193 6.15 2.95 14.89
C LEU A 193 6.19 2.79 13.36
N ASP A 194 5.90 3.84 12.59
CA ASP A 194 6.09 3.85 11.13
C ASP A 194 7.54 3.51 10.70
N GLY A 195 8.53 3.76 11.56
CA GLY A 195 9.96 3.60 11.26
C GLY A 195 10.63 2.39 11.91
N LEU A 196 9.94 1.67 12.80
CA LEU A 196 10.48 0.52 13.52
C LEU A 196 10.00 -0.80 12.90
N LYS A 197 10.81 -1.85 13.06
CA LYS A 197 10.36 -3.24 12.87
C LYS A 197 9.75 -3.80 14.16
N PRO A 198 8.96 -4.88 14.09
CA PRO A 198 8.37 -5.51 15.28
C PRO A 198 9.37 -5.85 16.39
N ASP A 199 10.57 -6.34 16.04
CA ASP A 199 11.64 -6.72 16.98
C ASP A 199 12.41 -5.52 17.55
N GLU A 200 12.20 -4.33 16.99
CA GLU A 200 12.84 -3.08 17.41
C GLU A 200 11.94 -2.27 18.37
N VAL A 201 10.67 -2.68 18.55
CA VAL A 201 9.73 -1.98 19.43
C VAL A 201 10.00 -2.34 20.90
N PRO A 202 10.37 -1.37 21.76
CA PRO A 202 10.60 -1.61 23.17
C PRO A 202 9.28 -1.85 23.92
N GLU A 203 9.34 -2.64 24.97
CA GLU A 203 8.17 -2.97 25.81
C GLU A 203 7.46 -1.73 26.37
N PHE A 204 8.20 -0.68 26.77
CA PHE A 204 7.57 0.52 27.34
C PHE A 204 6.69 1.29 26.34
N LEU A 205 6.93 1.14 25.02
CA LEU A 205 6.03 1.70 24.01
C LEU A 205 4.74 0.89 23.90
N LEU A 206 4.79 -0.42 24.14
CA LEU A 206 3.64 -1.29 24.08
C LEU A 206 2.71 -1.13 25.30
N ARG A 207 3.23 -0.64 26.43
CA ARG A 207 2.42 -0.43 27.65
C ARG A 207 1.25 0.51 27.39
N GLY A 208 0.05 0.01 27.65
CA GLY A 208 -1.20 0.75 27.43
C GLY A 208 -1.73 0.63 26.01
N MET A 209 -0.99 0.00 25.08
CA MET A 209 -1.45 -0.28 23.72
C MET A 209 -2.33 -1.53 23.59
N GLU A 210 -2.61 -2.22 24.69
CA GLU A 210 -3.48 -3.38 24.72
C GLU A 210 -4.96 -3.00 24.46
N ASP A 211 -5.35 -1.77 24.84
CA ASP A 211 -6.69 -1.25 24.63
C ASP A 211 -6.73 -0.41 23.34
N ARG A 212 -7.77 -0.54 22.50
CA ARG A 212 -7.97 0.21 21.23
C ARG A 212 -8.06 1.75 21.36
N LYS A 213 -7.75 2.31 22.52
CA LYS A 213 -7.83 3.74 22.83
C LYS A 213 -6.51 4.49 22.65
N THR A 214 -5.44 3.80 22.28
CA THR A 214 -4.07 4.34 22.12
C THR A 214 -3.57 4.23 20.67
N ALA A 215 -2.28 4.56 20.47
CA ALA A 215 -1.59 4.43 19.19
C ALA A 215 -1.70 3.02 18.62
N SER A 216 -1.91 2.94 17.31
CA SER A 216 -2.08 1.67 16.58
C SER A 216 -0.74 0.99 16.31
N LEU A 217 -0.68 -0.33 16.50
CA LEU A 217 0.45 -1.18 16.09
C LEU A 217 0.38 -1.62 14.62
N GLU A 218 -0.67 -1.23 13.89
CA GLU A 218 -0.87 -1.55 12.47
C GLU A 218 0.36 -1.26 11.58
N PRO A 219 1.16 -0.17 11.78
CA PRO A 219 2.36 0.07 10.98
C PRO A 219 3.44 -1.02 11.04
N LEU A 220 3.40 -1.87 12.09
CA LEU A 220 4.34 -2.97 12.29
C LEU A 220 3.92 -4.25 11.55
N SER A 221 2.67 -4.34 11.10
CA SER A 221 2.19 -5.48 10.33
C SER A 221 2.98 -5.59 9.02
N SER A 222 3.50 -6.78 8.71
CA SER A 222 4.26 -7.03 7.47
C SER A 222 4.02 -8.44 6.96
N PHE A 223 3.44 -8.55 5.76
CA PHE A 223 3.21 -9.82 5.09
C PHE A 223 4.52 -10.57 4.79
N ARG A 224 5.57 -9.85 4.36
CA ARG A 224 6.93 -10.41 4.22
C ARG A 224 7.43 -11.02 5.53
N GLY A 225 7.25 -10.29 6.63
CA GLY A 225 7.63 -10.75 7.96
C GLY A 225 6.92 -12.06 8.31
N GLN A 226 5.59 -12.10 8.11
CA GLN A 226 4.79 -13.29 8.40
C GLN A 226 5.17 -14.49 7.53
N LEU A 227 5.35 -14.32 6.22
CA LEU A 227 5.79 -15.41 5.34
C LEU A 227 7.19 -15.93 5.71
N THR A 228 8.10 -15.04 6.13
CA THR A 228 9.45 -15.42 6.59
C THR A 228 9.38 -16.23 7.87
N THR A 229 8.59 -15.80 8.85
CA THR A 229 8.33 -16.54 10.09
C THR A 229 7.69 -17.90 9.79
N ARG A 230 6.70 -17.96 8.90
CA ARG A 230 6.03 -19.19 8.49
C ARG A 230 7.03 -20.17 7.83
N LEU A 231 7.90 -19.68 6.96
CA LEU A 231 8.97 -20.51 6.37
C LEU A 231 9.97 -21.00 7.43
N ARG A 232 10.30 -20.16 8.43
CA ARG A 232 11.17 -20.58 9.54
C ARG A 232 10.55 -21.71 10.36
N ARG A 233 9.24 -21.67 10.63
CA ARG A 233 8.50 -22.77 11.30
C ARG A 233 8.64 -24.08 10.53
N ARG A 234 8.52 -24.04 9.20
CA ARG A 234 8.77 -25.22 8.35
C ARG A 234 10.19 -25.77 8.50
N GLN A 235 11.20 -24.90 8.50
CA GLN A 235 12.60 -25.32 8.69
C GLN A 235 12.85 -25.96 10.06
N LEU A 236 12.06 -25.61 11.06
CA LEU A 236 12.08 -26.22 12.40
C LEU A 236 11.34 -27.56 12.46
N GLY A 237 10.80 -28.05 11.33
CA GLY A 237 10.11 -29.33 11.23
C GLY A 237 8.61 -29.26 11.57
N GLU A 238 8.03 -28.07 11.68
CA GLU A 238 6.57 -27.95 11.81
C GLU A 238 5.87 -28.38 10.51
N ILE A 239 4.83 -29.20 10.65
CA ILE A 239 3.93 -29.57 9.56
C ILE A 239 2.99 -28.39 9.31
N LEU A 240 2.98 -27.89 8.09
CA LEU A 240 2.19 -26.74 7.69
C LEU A 240 1.14 -27.18 6.65
N PRO A 241 -0.17 -27.14 6.97
CA PRO A 241 -1.24 -27.67 6.13
C PRO A 241 -1.23 -27.14 4.70
N GLU A 242 -0.94 -25.85 4.53
CA GLU A 242 -0.89 -25.22 3.21
C GLU A 242 0.22 -25.76 2.30
N TRP A 243 1.24 -26.42 2.87
CA TRP A 243 2.33 -27.04 2.10
C TRP A 243 2.04 -28.48 1.72
N GLU A 244 1.13 -29.17 2.41
CA GLU A 244 0.61 -30.47 1.95
C GLU A 244 -0.20 -30.29 0.66
N LEU A 245 -0.86 -29.13 0.52
CA LEU A 245 -1.59 -28.73 -0.68
C LEU A 245 -0.73 -28.01 -1.73
N ASP A 246 0.58 -27.88 -1.53
CA ASP A 246 1.52 -27.46 -2.59
C ASP A 246 1.75 -28.61 -3.58
N ASP A 247 1.50 -29.87 -3.17
CA ASP A 247 1.39 -31.00 -4.09
C ASP A 247 0.12 -30.89 -4.93
N LYS A 248 0.31 -30.89 -6.25
CA LYS A 248 -0.78 -30.64 -7.21
C LYS A 248 -1.87 -31.70 -7.16
N GLN A 249 -1.53 -32.97 -6.96
CA GLN A 249 -2.53 -34.05 -6.92
C GLN A 249 -3.35 -33.99 -5.63
N ALA A 250 -2.71 -33.73 -4.49
CA ALA A 250 -3.39 -33.50 -3.22
C ALA A 250 -4.33 -32.30 -3.31
N ALA A 251 -3.86 -31.19 -3.89
CA ALA A 251 -4.66 -29.98 -4.10
C ALA A 251 -5.87 -30.21 -5.01
N TYR A 252 -5.72 -30.98 -6.09
CA TYR A 252 -6.82 -31.32 -7.01
C TYR A 252 -7.90 -32.15 -6.32
N LYS A 253 -7.53 -33.24 -5.65
CA LYS A 253 -8.47 -34.07 -4.89
C LYS A 253 -9.20 -33.24 -3.83
N PHE A 254 -8.46 -32.37 -3.14
CA PHE A 254 -9.04 -31.46 -2.16
C PHE A 254 -10.05 -30.49 -2.82
N ALA A 255 -9.70 -29.86 -3.94
CA ALA A 255 -10.58 -28.93 -4.64
C ALA A 255 -11.85 -29.59 -5.21
N GLU A 256 -11.74 -30.80 -5.76
CA GLU A 256 -12.88 -31.57 -6.26
C GLU A 256 -13.89 -31.90 -5.15
N ASN A 257 -13.41 -32.28 -3.96
CA ASN A 257 -14.27 -32.53 -2.79
C ASN A 257 -15.11 -31.31 -2.38
N TYR A 258 -14.67 -30.11 -2.78
CA TYR A 258 -15.37 -28.85 -2.53
C TYR A 258 -16.04 -28.28 -3.79
N GLY A 259 -16.22 -29.09 -4.83
CA GLY A 259 -17.02 -28.76 -6.01
C GLY A 259 -16.37 -27.75 -6.95
N PHE A 260 -15.04 -27.69 -6.99
CA PHE A 260 -14.33 -26.98 -8.06
C PHE A 260 -14.05 -27.93 -9.23
N THR A 261 -14.17 -27.39 -10.45
CA THR A 261 -13.69 -28.06 -11.64
C THR A 261 -12.17 -28.01 -11.66
N ILE A 262 -11.54 -29.14 -11.95
CA ILE A 262 -10.11 -29.23 -12.23
C ILE A 262 -9.90 -29.49 -13.72
N PRO A 263 -8.75 -29.13 -14.31
CA PRO A 263 -8.40 -29.51 -15.66
C PRO A 263 -8.32 -31.04 -15.78
N ALA A 264 -8.82 -31.60 -16.88
CA ALA A 264 -8.49 -32.97 -17.22
C ALA A 264 -6.97 -33.06 -17.47
N VAL A 265 -6.28 -33.87 -16.66
CA VAL A 265 -4.83 -34.09 -16.78
C VAL A 265 -4.60 -35.51 -17.23
N HIS A 266 -3.79 -35.67 -18.28
CA HIS A 266 -3.31 -36.99 -18.66
C HIS A 266 -2.19 -37.41 -17.68
N GLU A 267 -2.39 -38.52 -16.97
CA GLU A 267 -1.41 -39.00 -15.98
C GLU A 267 -0.09 -39.44 -16.62
N SER A 268 -0.11 -39.78 -17.92
CA SER A 268 1.06 -40.18 -18.68
C SER A 268 2.10 -39.06 -18.80
N ILE A 269 3.37 -39.45 -18.63
CA ILE A 269 4.51 -38.60 -18.98
C ILE A 269 4.90 -38.94 -20.43
N TRP A 270 4.98 -37.91 -21.26
CA TRP A 270 5.28 -38.02 -22.68
C TRP A 270 6.68 -37.51 -23.01
N THR A 271 7.20 -37.93 -24.15
CA THR A 271 8.33 -37.28 -24.82
C THR A 271 7.81 -36.28 -25.86
N SER A 272 8.64 -35.33 -26.27
CA SER A 272 8.35 -34.38 -27.38
C SER A 272 7.82 -35.07 -28.65
N VAL A 273 8.34 -36.28 -28.94
CA VAL A 273 7.94 -37.09 -30.09
C VAL A 273 6.60 -37.79 -29.90
N SER A 274 6.30 -38.26 -28.69
CA SER A 274 5.15 -39.14 -28.43
C SER A 274 3.90 -38.42 -27.90
N LEU A 275 4.03 -37.17 -27.46
CA LEU A 275 2.91 -36.44 -26.85
C LEU A 275 1.77 -36.16 -27.86
N PRO A 276 0.50 -36.16 -27.41
CA PRO A 276 -0.63 -35.80 -28.25
C PRO A 276 -0.64 -34.30 -28.55
N LYS A 277 -0.69 -33.94 -29.84
CA LYS A 277 -0.66 -32.55 -30.35
C LYS A 277 -2.00 -32.13 -30.92
N GLU A 278 -3.05 -32.35 -30.12
CA GLU A 278 -4.43 -32.11 -30.53
C GLU A 278 -4.92 -30.72 -30.12
N LYS A 279 -5.88 -30.17 -30.87
CA LYS A 279 -6.58 -28.94 -30.52
C LYS A 279 -7.14 -28.99 -29.10
N GLY A 280 -6.97 -27.90 -28.35
CA GLY A 280 -7.48 -27.78 -26.99
C GLY A 280 -6.54 -28.38 -25.95
N THR A 281 -5.26 -28.51 -26.27
CA THR A 281 -4.25 -29.11 -25.36
C THR A 281 -3.27 -28.05 -24.86
N VAL A 282 -2.98 -28.09 -23.57
CA VAL A 282 -1.83 -27.42 -22.95
C VAL A 282 -0.71 -28.43 -22.84
N ILE A 283 0.47 -28.11 -23.37
CA ILE A 283 1.69 -28.88 -23.18
C ILE A 283 2.57 -28.13 -22.18
N LYS A 284 3.14 -28.86 -21.22
CA LYS A 284 4.11 -28.29 -20.27
C LYS A 284 5.11 -29.34 -19.79
N PRO A 285 6.32 -28.92 -19.39
CA PRO A 285 7.27 -29.84 -18.78
C PRO A 285 6.76 -30.38 -17.44
N VAL A 286 7.16 -31.59 -17.09
CA VAL A 286 6.90 -32.18 -15.76
C VAL A 286 7.48 -31.30 -14.66
N ASN A 287 8.69 -30.78 -14.88
CA ASN A 287 9.40 -29.88 -13.98
C ASN A 287 9.65 -28.56 -14.71
N GLY A 288 8.81 -27.56 -14.47
CA GLY A 288 8.94 -26.25 -15.10
C GLY A 288 8.50 -25.10 -14.21
N ALA A 289 9.08 -23.94 -14.44
CA ALA A 289 8.73 -22.70 -13.76
C ALA A 289 8.79 -21.52 -14.72
N GLY A 290 7.98 -20.49 -14.44
CA GLY A 290 7.99 -19.25 -15.21
C GLY A 290 7.52 -19.41 -16.66
N ALA A 291 6.61 -20.35 -16.92
CA ALA A 291 6.03 -20.67 -18.24
C ALA A 291 7.03 -21.17 -19.32
N ARG A 292 8.27 -21.53 -18.95
CA ARG A 292 9.22 -22.14 -19.88
C ARG A 292 8.70 -23.49 -20.38
N GLY A 293 8.72 -23.71 -21.70
CA GLY A 293 8.16 -24.91 -22.33
C GLY A 293 6.65 -25.04 -22.18
N VAL A 294 5.90 -23.93 -21.99
CA VAL A 294 4.44 -24.01 -21.96
C VAL A 294 3.88 -23.61 -23.32
N TYR A 295 3.18 -24.54 -23.95
CA TYR A 295 2.56 -24.36 -25.27
C TYR A 295 1.05 -24.55 -25.18
N LEU A 296 0.29 -23.70 -25.86
CA LEU A 296 -1.18 -23.79 -25.93
C LEU A 296 -1.59 -24.12 -27.37
N ILE A 297 -2.04 -25.35 -27.62
CA ILE A 297 -2.52 -25.78 -28.94
C ILE A 297 -3.98 -25.32 -29.09
N VAL A 298 -4.19 -24.11 -29.60
CA VAL A 298 -5.54 -23.59 -29.90
C VAL A 298 -6.13 -24.33 -31.11
N ASN A 299 -5.30 -24.60 -32.10
CA ASN A 299 -5.52 -25.54 -33.19
C ASN A 299 -4.16 -25.83 -33.87
N ASN A 300 -4.13 -26.73 -34.86
CA ASN A 300 -2.89 -27.14 -35.51
C ASN A 300 -2.18 -26.00 -36.25
N ASP A 301 -2.89 -24.93 -36.61
CA ASP A 301 -2.35 -23.77 -37.34
C ASP A 301 -2.12 -22.55 -36.42
N ARG A 302 -2.35 -22.71 -35.11
CA ARG A 302 -2.22 -21.66 -34.10
C ARG A 302 -1.86 -22.28 -32.77
N ILE A 303 -0.55 -22.32 -32.50
CA ILE A 303 0.01 -22.80 -31.24
C ILE A 303 0.68 -21.60 -30.56
N LEU A 304 0.42 -21.38 -29.28
CA LEU A 304 0.97 -20.23 -28.55
C LEU A 304 2.16 -20.68 -27.72
N ASP A 305 3.36 -20.15 -28.02
CA ASP A 305 4.51 -20.25 -27.13
C ASP A 305 4.38 -19.15 -26.07
N VAL A 306 4.02 -19.55 -24.85
CA VAL A 306 3.72 -18.61 -23.77
C VAL A 306 4.97 -17.88 -23.30
N LYS A 307 6.14 -18.52 -23.35
CA LYS A 307 7.37 -17.92 -22.85
C LYS A 307 7.94 -16.91 -23.82
N ARG A 308 7.97 -17.24 -25.11
CA ARG A 308 8.48 -16.37 -26.18
C ARG A 308 7.46 -15.33 -26.62
N SER A 309 6.18 -15.47 -26.23
CA SER A 309 5.10 -14.58 -26.69
C SER A 309 4.89 -14.68 -28.21
N GLU A 310 5.06 -15.88 -28.76
CA GLU A 310 5.04 -16.16 -30.20
C GLU A 310 3.83 -17.04 -30.58
N VAL A 311 3.39 -16.89 -31.83
CA VAL A 311 2.39 -17.78 -32.44
C VAL A 311 3.11 -18.66 -33.45
N LEU A 312 3.10 -19.96 -33.19
CA LEU A 312 3.59 -20.97 -34.11
C LEU A 312 2.44 -21.39 -35.05
N THR A 313 2.77 -21.52 -36.32
CA THR A 313 1.78 -21.72 -37.40
C THR A 313 1.54 -23.19 -37.72
N ASN A 314 2.32 -24.11 -37.16
CA ASN A 314 2.19 -25.54 -37.40
C ASN A 314 2.93 -26.38 -36.33
N VAL A 315 2.71 -27.69 -36.35
CA VAL A 315 3.32 -28.65 -35.42
C VAL A 315 4.84 -28.80 -35.60
N SER A 316 5.38 -28.58 -36.81
CA SER A 316 6.83 -28.66 -37.04
C SER A 316 7.57 -27.57 -36.25
N GLU A 317 7.05 -26.34 -36.27
CA GLU A 317 7.58 -25.22 -35.48
C GLU A 317 7.51 -25.51 -33.96
N LEU A 318 6.44 -26.18 -33.50
CA LEU A 318 6.35 -26.63 -32.11
C LEU A 318 7.48 -27.62 -31.78
N ASP A 319 7.72 -28.61 -32.63
CA ASP A 319 8.78 -29.61 -32.40
C ASP A 319 10.17 -28.96 -32.39
N GLU A 320 10.41 -27.99 -33.27
CA GLU A 320 11.63 -27.19 -33.30
C GLU A 320 11.83 -26.37 -32.01
N ASN A 321 10.79 -25.65 -31.55
CA ASN A 321 10.86 -24.87 -30.30
C ASN A 321 11.05 -25.77 -29.07
N MET A 322 10.41 -26.94 -29.02
CA MET A 322 10.60 -27.91 -27.95
C MET A 322 12.03 -28.46 -27.92
N ALA A 323 12.61 -28.74 -29.09
CA ALA A 323 14.01 -29.15 -29.20
C ALA A 323 14.97 -28.02 -28.78
N GLU A 324 14.67 -26.78 -29.15
CA GLU A 324 15.42 -25.59 -28.72
C GLU A 324 15.34 -25.41 -27.20
N ASP A 325 14.16 -25.56 -26.59
CA ASP A 325 13.97 -25.45 -25.13
C ASP A 325 14.85 -26.45 -24.36
N LEU A 326 14.97 -27.68 -24.87
CA LEU A 326 15.86 -28.70 -24.31
C LEU A 326 17.33 -28.33 -24.52
N HIS A 327 17.69 -27.86 -25.72
CA HIS A 327 19.05 -27.47 -26.06
C HIS A 327 19.55 -26.28 -25.22
N LEU A 328 18.70 -25.27 -25.01
CA LEU A 328 18.97 -24.09 -24.18
C LEU A 328 18.85 -24.38 -22.67
N ASN A 329 18.49 -25.62 -22.29
CA ASN A 329 18.23 -26.03 -20.91
C ASN A 329 17.16 -25.14 -20.23
N TRP A 330 16.20 -24.64 -21.01
CA TRP A 330 15.00 -23.99 -20.48
C TRP A 330 14.03 -25.02 -19.91
N VAL A 331 14.05 -26.22 -20.48
CA VAL A 331 13.43 -27.45 -19.98
C VAL A 331 14.54 -28.46 -19.71
N SER A 332 14.57 -29.03 -18.51
CA SER A 332 15.70 -29.84 -18.04
C SER A 332 15.73 -31.28 -18.57
N SER A 333 14.58 -31.81 -19.02
CA SER A 333 14.43 -33.17 -19.51
C SER A 333 13.26 -33.27 -20.49
N ASP A 334 13.32 -34.21 -21.43
CA ASP A 334 12.26 -34.48 -22.41
C ASP A 334 11.09 -35.24 -21.77
N GLN A 335 10.46 -34.60 -20.78
CA GLN A 335 9.36 -35.13 -19.98
C GLN A 335 8.26 -34.09 -19.91
N TRP A 336 7.15 -34.40 -20.58
CA TRP A 336 6.04 -33.48 -20.78
C TRP A 336 4.73 -34.06 -20.23
N LYS A 337 3.83 -33.17 -19.84
CA LYS A 337 2.44 -33.47 -19.48
C LYS A 337 1.51 -32.66 -20.36
N THR A 338 0.31 -33.21 -20.54
CA THR A 338 -0.77 -32.55 -21.26
C THR A 338 -1.98 -32.32 -20.36
N GLU A 339 -2.63 -31.17 -20.53
CA GLU A 339 -3.85 -30.77 -19.81
C GLU A 339 -4.88 -30.15 -20.77
N GLU A 340 -6.16 -30.14 -20.40
CA GLU A 340 -7.20 -29.42 -21.14
C GLU A 340 -6.92 -27.91 -21.19
N LEU A 341 -7.03 -27.32 -22.40
CA LEU A 341 -6.96 -25.88 -22.62
C LEU A 341 -8.34 -25.24 -22.42
N PHE A 342 -8.41 -24.32 -21.45
CA PHE A 342 -9.58 -23.50 -21.20
C PHE A 342 -9.47 -22.13 -21.88
N TYR A 343 -10.63 -21.55 -22.21
CA TYR A 343 -10.73 -20.27 -22.89
C TYR A 343 -11.47 -19.25 -22.02
N ASN A 344 -10.98 -18.01 -22.01
CA ASN A 344 -11.73 -16.88 -21.48
C ASN A 344 -12.88 -16.52 -22.45
N ASP A 345 -12.62 -16.65 -23.75
CA ASP A 345 -13.59 -16.48 -24.81
C ASP A 345 -13.35 -17.54 -25.89
N GLN A 346 -14.22 -18.56 -25.93
CA GLN A 346 -14.12 -19.67 -26.88
C GLN A 346 -14.35 -19.22 -28.33
N ALA A 347 -15.17 -18.18 -28.57
CA ALA A 347 -15.49 -17.72 -29.92
C ALA A 347 -14.30 -17.02 -30.58
N HIS A 348 -13.49 -16.32 -29.79
CA HIS A 348 -12.27 -15.66 -30.25
C HIS A 348 -10.99 -16.48 -29.98
N SER A 349 -11.14 -17.67 -29.40
CA SER A 349 -10.04 -18.51 -28.94
C SER A 349 -9.04 -17.73 -28.09
N GLU A 350 -9.54 -16.91 -27.15
CA GLU A 350 -8.72 -16.25 -26.15
C GLU A 350 -8.49 -17.24 -24.99
N PRO A 351 -7.24 -17.63 -24.68
CA PRO A 351 -6.96 -18.52 -23.55
C PRO A 351 -7.49 -17.96 -22.23
N ALA A 352 -7.83 -18.85 -21.30
CA ALA A 352 -8.23 -18.48 -19.96
C ALA A 352 -7.17 -17.63 -19.26
N ARG A 353 -7.62 -16.71 -18.39
CA ARG A 353 -6.74 -15.84 -17.60
C ARG A 353 -6.48 -16.44 -16.24
N ASP A 354 -5.29 -16.26 -15.67
CA ASP A 354 -5.09 -16.64 -14.27
C ASP A 354 -5.87 -15.68 -13.35
N LEU A 355 -6.58 -16.19 -12.35
CA LEU A 355 -7.03 -15.44 -11.19
C LEU A 355 -6.39 -16.02 -9.94
N LYS A 356 -5.65 -15.20 -9.19
CA LYS A 356 -4.89 -15.64 -8.01
C LYS A 356 -5.41 -14.90 -6.79
N PHE A 357 -6.11 -15.61 -5.93
CA PHE A 357 -6.74 -15.06 -4.73
C PHE A 357 -5.78 -15.19 -3.56
N TYR A 358 -5.35 -14.07 -2.99
CA TYR A 358 -4.56 -14.03 -1.76
C TYR A 358 -5.50 -14.21 -0.57
N CYS A 359 -5.66 -15.46 -0.15
CA CYS A 359 -6.64 -15.87 0.86
C CYS A 359 -6.00 -15.91 2.25
N PHE A 360 -6.68 -15.32 3.21
CA PHE A 360 -6.31 -15.17 4.60
C PHE A 360 -7.39 -15.79 5.48
N TYR A 361 -7.39 -17.12 5.57
CA TYR A 361 -8.36 -17.93 6.32
C TYR A 361 -9.81 -17.38 6.29
N GLY A 362 -10.48 -17.62 5.16
CA GLY A 362 -11.87 -17.20 4.92
C GLY A 362 -12.08 -15.79 4.42
N LYS A 363 -11.02 -15.08 4.06
CA LYS A 363 -11.10 -13.76 3.42
C LYS A 363 -10.07 -13.64 2.32
N ALA A 364 -10.42 -13.21 1.12
CA ALA A 364 -9.42 -12.80 0.13
C ALA A 364 -9.13 -11.31 0.32
N ALA A 365 -7.86 -10.91 0.39
CA ALA A 365 -7.49 -9.50 0.56
C ALA A 365 -7.12 -8.82 -0.78
N LEU A 366 -6.58 -9.61 -1.71
CA LEU A 366 -6.16 -9.18 -3.04
C LEU A 366 -6.42 -10.30 -4.05
N ILE A 367 -6.79 -9.91 -5.26
CA ILE A 367 -6.93 -10.82 -6.38
C ILE A 367 -6.02 -10.32 -7.51
N LEU A 368 -5.18 -11.19 -8.03
CA LEU A 368 -4.34 -10.91 -9.20
C LEU A 368 -4.93 -11.60 -10.43
N GLU A 369 -5.31 -10.83 -11.42
CA GLU A 369 -5.62 -11.31 -12.76
C GLU A 369 -4.37 -11.24 -13.63
N VAL A 370 -4.04 -12.34 -14.32
CA VAL A 370 -2.90 -12.41 -15.25
C VAL A 370 -3.38 -12.82 -16.62
N LYS A 371 -3.05 -12.00 -17.62
CA LYS A 371 -3.10 -12.38 -19.03
C LYS A 371 -1.70 -12.76 -19.46
N ARG A 372 -1.51 -13.99 -19.92
CA ARG A 372 -0.17 -14.52 -20.27
C ARG A 372 0.26 -14.21 -21.70
N PHE A 373 -0.71 -14.04 -22.60
CA PHE A 373 -0.50 -13.91 -24.04
C PHE A 373 -1.38 -12.77 -24.60
N PRO A 374 -0.93 -11.96 -25.58
CA PRO A 374 0.36 -12.01 -26.27
C PRO A 374 1.53 -11.64 -25.37
N GLU A 375 1.40 -10.64 -24.50
CA GLU A 375 2.42 -10.29 -23.52
C GLU A 375 1.88 -10.47 -22.09
N PRO A 376 2.72 -10.82 -21.11
CA PRO A 376 2.31 -10.89 -19.72
C PRO A 376 1.80 -9.54 -19.20
N ALA A 377 0.53 -9.48 -18.82
CA ALA A 377 -0.11 -8.30 -18.27
C ALA A 377 -0.90 -8.62 -17.01
N TYR A 378 -0.96 -7.67 -16.09
CA TYR A 378 -1.40 -7.89 -14.71
C TYR A 378 -2.48 -6.90 -14.29
N CYS A 379 -3.50 -7.35 -13.57
CA CYS A 379 -4.47 -6.46 -12.94
C CYS A 379 -4.68 -6.90 -11.49
N TRP A 380 -4.56 -5.97 -10.55
CA TRP A 380 -4.80 -6.22 -9.14
C TRP A 380 -6.16 -5.67 -8.74
N TRP A 381 -6.88 -6.45 -7.95
CA TRP A 381 -8.23 -6.12 -7.50
C TRP A 381 -8.33 -6.19 -5.98
N THR A 382 -9.12 -5.27 -5.42
CA THR A 382 -9.66 -5.41 -4.06
C THR A 382 -10.84 -6.38 -4.07
N PRO A 383 -11.28 -6.89 -2.90
CA PRO A 383 -12.43 -7.80 -2.80
C PRO A 383 -13.74 -7.20 -3.32
N GLU A 384 -13.87 -5.87 -3.27
CA GLU A 384 -15.01 -5.12 -3.81
C GLU A 384 -14.99 -4.98 -5.34
N GLY A 385 -14.00 -5.58 -6.02
CA GLY A 385 -13.85 -5.50 -7.47
C GLY A 385 -13.28 -4.16 -7.97
N LYS A 386 -12.53 -3.44 -7.12
CA LYS A 386 -11.84 -2.20 -7.52
C LYS A 386 -10.38 -2.46 -7.89
N GLN A 387 -9.89 -1.84 -8.95
CA GLN A 387 -8.48 -1.94 -9.30
C GLN A 387 -7.61 -1.21 -8.28
N ILE A 388 -6.47 -1.81 -7.91
CA ILE A 388 -5.53 -1.25 -6.93
C ILE A 388 -4.10 -1.34 -7.43
N ARG A 389 -3.24 -0.39 -7.04
CA ARG A 389 -1.80 -0.45 -7.30
C ARG A 389 -1.08 -0.99 -6.08
N THR A 390 -0.29 -2.04 -6.29
CA THR A 390 0.35 -2.78 -5.20
C THR A 390 1.85 -2.52 -5.11
N GLY A 391 2.43 -1.74 -6.03
CA GLY A 391 3.88 -1.61 -6.23
C GLY A 391 4.49 -2.77 -7.03
N LYS A 392 3.75 -3.86 -7.23
CA LYS A 392 4.21 -5.05 -7.95
C LYS A 392 3.64 -5.07 -9.37
N TYR A 393 4.52 -5.31 -10.35
CA TYR A 393 4.21 -5.34 -11.80
C TYR A 393 3.76 -4.00 -12.40
N GLU A 394 4.15 -2.87 -11.80
CA GLU A 394 3.72 -1.52 -12.21
C GLU A 394 4.00 -1.17 -13.68
N LYS A 395 4.96 -1.83 -14.33
CA LYS A 395 5.33 -1.61 -15.74
C LYS A 395 4.46 -2.39 -16.73
N ALA A 396 3.62 -3.32 -16.28
CA ALA A 396 2.86 -4.24 -17.12
C ALA A 396 1.39 -4.37 -16.66
N LEU A 397 0.82 -3.26 -16.16
CA LEU A 397 -0.56 -3.25 -15.70
C LEU A 397 -1.53 -3.22 -16.90
N MET A 398 -2.63 -3.95 -16.79
CA MET A 398 -3.75 -3.94 -17.75
C MET A 398 -5.08 -3.61 -17.07
N LYS A 399 -6.07 -3.30 -17.91
CA LYS A 399 -7.48 -3.35 -17.50
C LYS A 399 -7.95 -4.80 -17.53
N GLY A 400 -8.14 -5.38 -16.35
CA GLY A 400 -8.65 -6.74 -16.22
C GLY A 400 -10.17 -6.85 -16.41
N ASN A 401 -10.66 -8.08 -16.46
CA ASN A 401 -12.07 -8.44 -16.45
C ASN A 401 -12.62 -8.66 -15.03
N GLY A 402 -11.75 -8.85 -14.04
CA GLY A 402 -12.12 -9.05 -12.65
C GLY A 402 -12.66 -10.45 -12.36
N PHE A 403 -13.52 -10.54 -11.36
CA PHE A 403 -14.13 -11.77 -10.86
C PHE A 403 -15.57 -11.48 -10.41
N SER A 404 -16.42 -12.51 -10.33
CA SER A 404 -17.77 -12.35 -9.78
C SER A 404 -17.76 -12.43 -8.25
N GLN A 405 -18.69 -11.75 -7.58
CA GLN A 405 -18.81 -11.83 -6.12
C GLN A 405 -19.19 -13.25 -5.64
N ALA A 406 -19.88 -14.03 -6.49
CA ALA A 406 -20.16 -15.43 -6.22
C ALA A 406 -18.87 -16.28 -6.22
N ASP A 407 -17.97 -16.01 -7.17
CA ASP A 407 -16.65 -16.65 -7.22
C ASP A 407 -15.83 -16.32 -5.98
N LEU A 408 -15.77 -15.04 -5.58
CA LEU A 408 -15.08 -14.62 -4.37
C LEU A 408 -15.62 -15.37 -3.13
N ALA A 409 -16.94 -15.37 -2.94
CA ALA A 409 -17.56 -16.06 -1.81
C ALA A 409 -17.26 -17.56 -1.81
N LYS A 410 -17.26 -18.20 -2.98
CA LYS A 410 -16.91 -19.62 -3.13
C LYS A 410 -15.45 -19.88 -2.73
N VAL A 411 -14.52 -19.05 -3.19
CA VAL A 411 -13.09 -19.17 -2.87
C VAL A 411 -12.81 -18.88 -1.39
N GLU A 412 -13.47 -17.89 -0.80
CA GLU A 412 -13.36 -17.61 0.64
C GLU A 412 -13.87 -18.79 1.48
N ALA A 413 -15.03 -19.34 1.14
CA ALA A 413 -15.59 -20.52 1.80
C ALA A 413 -14.66 -21.75 1.68
N PHE A 414 -14.01 -21.92 0.53
CA PHE A 414 -13.01 -22.96 0.31
C PHE A 414 -11.75 -22.74 1.15
N SER A 415 -11.25 -21.51 1.22
CA SER A 415 -10.06 -21.18 2.03
C SER A 415 -10.27 -21.43 3.53
N LEU A 416 -11.51 -21.37 4.05
CA LEU A 416 -11.85 -21.73 5.44
C LEU A 416 -11.65 -23.21 5.77
N LYS A 417 -11.48 -24.06 4.75
CA LYS A 417 -11.24 -25.50 4.88
C LYS A 417 -9.77 -25.84 5.03
N ILE A 418 -8.87 -24.88 4.80
CA ILE A 418 -7.43 -25.04 4.93
C ILE A 418 -7.03 -24.44 6.29
N PRO A 419 -6.50 -25.21 7.25
CA PRO A 419 -6.10 -24.72 8.57
C PRO A 419 -4.78 -23.95 8.53
N ALA A 420 -4.73 -22.91 7.69
CA ALA A 420 -3.59 -22.03 7.50
C ALA A 420 -4.03 -20.57 7.48
N PRO A 421 -3.25 -19.65 8.07
CA PRO A 421 -3.59 -18.23 8.08
C PRO A 421 -3.51 -17.59 6.70
N PHE A 422 -2.72 -18.15 5.79
CA PHE A 422 -2.58 -17.65 4.44
C PHE A 422 -2.32 -18.79 3.45
N CYS A 423 -2.95 -18.69 2.28
CA CYS A 423 -2.53 -19.37 1.06
C CYS A 423 -2.97 -18.54 -0.16
N ARG A 424 -2.23 -18.61 -1.25
CA ARG A 424 -2.71 -18.11 -2.54
C ARG A 424 -3.42 -19.25 -3.26
N ILE A 425 -4.64 -19.02 -3.73
CA ILE A 425 -5.40 -20.02 -4.47
C ILE A 425 -5.55 -19.54 -5.91
N ASP A 426 -5.04 -20.34 -6.82
CA ASP A 426 -4.91 -19.99 -8.22
C ASP A 426 -5.97 -20.72 -9.04
N PHE A 427 -6.64 -19.97 -9.91
CA PHE A 427 -7.67 -20.45 -10.83
C PHE A 427 -7.36 -19.99 -12.24
N LEU A 428 -7.95 -20.66 -13.21
CA LEU A 428 -8.18 -20.13 -14.55
C LEU A 428 -9.61 -19.58 -14.59
N SER A 429 -9.75 -18.32 -15.00
CA SER A 429 -11.04 -17.71 -15.34
C SER A 429 -11.37 -18.07 -16.78
N SER A 430 -12.43 -18.87 -16.94
CA SER A 430 -12.90 -19.37 -18.24
C SER A 430 -14.36 -19.01 -18.49
N ASP A 431 -14.81 -19.21 -19.73
CA ASP A 431 -16.23 -19.14 -20.11
C ASP A 431 -17.11 -20.17 -19.38
N LYS A 432 -16.49 -21.23 -18.81
CA LYS A 432 -17.14 -22.24 -17.95
C LYS A 432 -17.06 -21.91 -16.44
N GLY A 433 -16.52 -20.75 -16.07
CA GLY A 433 -16.32 -20.34 -14.68
C GLY A 433 -14.89 -20.57 -14.18
N LEU A 434 -14.72 -20.65 -12.86
CA LEU A 434 -13.42 -20.88 -12.23
C LEU A 434 -12.98 -22.33 -12.32
N ILE A 435 -11.81 -22.56 -12.92
CA ILE A 435 -11.13 -23.86 -12.96
C ILE A 435 -9.96 -23.81 -11.99
N PHE A 436 -9.93 -24.72 -11.01
CA PHE A 436 -8.88 -24.77 -9.99
C PHE A 436 -7.52 -25.12 -10.60
N GLY A 437 -6.49 -24.35 -10.25
CA GLY A 437 -5.13 -24.52 -10.75
C GLY A 437 -4.16 -25.07 -9.71
N GLU A 438 -3.94 -24.33 -8.62
CA GLU A 438 -3.01 -24.73 -7.55
C GLU A 438 -3.28 -23.96 -6.25
N ILE A 439 -2.73 -24.48 -5.15
CA ILE A 439 -2.58 -23.73 -3.90
C ILE A 439 -1.09 -23.43 -3.72
N THR A 440 -0.75 -22.17 -3.54
CA THR A 440 0.62 -21.71 -3.34
C THR A 440 0.78 -21.15 -1.91
N PRO A 441 1.48 -21.85 -1.02
CA PRO A 441 1.69 -21.38 0.36
C PRO A 441 2.64 -20.17 0.45
N LYS A 442 3.59 -20.06 -0.50
CA LYS A 442 4.54 -18.94 -0.57
C LYS A 442 4.58 -18.34 -1.98
N PRO A 443 3.81 -17.27 -2.26
CA PRO A 443 3.79 -16.67 -3.59
C PRO A 443 5.16 -16.08 -3.95
N GLY A 444 5.62 -16.25 -5.19
CA GLY A 444 6.88 -15.65 -5.65
C GLY A 444 6.88 -14.11 -5.64
N ASN A 445 8.05 -13.52 -5.46
CA ASN A 445 8.29 -12.07 -5.49
C ASN A 445 7.36 -11.27 -4.56
N TYR A 446 7.04 -11.78 -3.37
CA TYR A 446 6.20 -11.07 -2.38
C TYR A 446 6.95 -9.84 -1.82
N ASP A 447 8.27 -9.82 -1.96
CA ASP A 447 9.14 -8.71 -1.60
C ASP A 447 8.99 -7.48 -2.53
N HIS A 448 8.32 -7.60 -3.67
CA HIS A 448 8.06 -6.48 -4.58
C HIS A 448 6.84 -5.62 -4.23
N PHE A 449 6.02 -6.00 -3.24
CA PHE A 449 4.89 -5.17 -2.81
C PHE A 449 5.38 -3.82 -2.24
N ASN A 450 4.65 -2.73 -2.45
CA ASN A 450 4.98 -1.49 -1.74
C ASN A 450 4.70 -1.63 -0.22
N LYS A 451 5.21 -0.70 0.58
CA LYS A 451 5.05 -0.74 2.05
C LYS A 451 3.58 -0.86 2.48
N GLN A 452 2.70 -0.05 1.86
CA GLN A 452 1.28 -0.04 2.18
C GLN A 452 0.61 -1.39 1.91
N THR A 453 0.94 -2.05 0.80
CA THR A 453 0.36 -3.35 0.45
C THR A 453 0.90 -4.46 1.36
N ASP A 454 2.20 -4.42 1.68
CA ASP A 454 2.80 -5.37 2.63
C ASP A 454 2.17 -5.26 4.01
N GLN A 455 1.89 -4.05 4.47
CA GLN A 455 1.21 -3.78 5.73
C GLN A 455 -0.23 -4.28 5.72
N LEU A 456 -1.00 -3.94 4.67
CA LEU A 456 -2.36 -4.41 4.47
C LEU A 456 -2.43 -5.94 4.55
N LEU A 457 -1.61 -6.63 3.77
CA LEU A 457 -1.59 -8.09 3.74
C LEU A 457 -1.09 -8.68 5.06
N GLY A 458 -0.18 -8.00 5.77
CA GLY A 458 0.28 -8.40 7.10
C GLY A 458 -0.85 -8.36 8.13
N GLU A 459 -1.70 -7.33 8.06
CA GLU A 459 -2.86 -7.19 8.92
C GLU A 459 -3.90 -8.29 8.65
N TYR A 460 -4.20 -8.57 7.37
CA TYR A 460 -5.07 -9.70 7.01
C TYR A 460 -4.53 -11.03 7.54
N TYR A 461 -3.21 -11.24 7.50
CA TYR A 461 -2.54 -12.42 8.04
C TYR A 461 -2.75 -12.57 9.54
N LEU A 462 -2.47 -11.52 10.33
CA LEU A 462 -2.64 -11.53 11.78
C LEU A 462 -4.10 -11.79 12.17
N GLN A 463 -5.05 -11.14 11.48
CA GLN A 463 -6.47 -11.39 11.72
C GLN A 463 -6.89 -12.82 11.36
N ALA A 464 -6.29 -13.41 10.31
CA ALA A 464 -6.53 -14.79 9.93
C ALA A 464 -5.99 -15.78 10.96
N GLU A 465 -4.80 -15.54 11.51
CA GLU A 465 -4.27 -16.32 12.63
C GLU A 465 -5.22 -16.27 13.84
N GLY A 466 -5.74 -15.08 14.19
CA GLY A 466 -6.71 -14.93 15.28
C GLY A 466 -8.00 -15.72 15.03
N ARG A 467 -8.57 -15.64 13.81
CA ARG A 467 -9.76 -16.42 13.42
C ARG A 467 -9.50 -17.93 13.47
N LEU A 468 -8.38 -18.39 12.90
CA LEU A 468 -8.01 -19.80 12.87
C LEU A 468 -7.81 -20.34 14.28
N MET A 469 -7.10 -19.61 15.15
CA MET A 469 -6.91 -19.98 16.55
C MET A 469 -8.25 -20.10 17.28
N SER A 470 -9.15 -19.14 17.08
CA SER A 470 -10.49 -19.21 17.69
C SER A 470 -11.28 -20.43 17.21
N ASP A 471 -11.25 -20.73 15.91
CA ASP A 471 -11.92 -21.90 15.34
C ASP A 471 -11.37 -23.21 15.91
N LEU A 472 -10.03 -23.32 16.04
CA LEU A 472 -9.36 -24.48 16.64
C LEU A 472 -9.73 -24.66 18.12
N LEU A 473 -9.73 -23.58 18.90
CA LEU A 473 -10.13 -23.61 20.33
C LEU A 473 -11.61 -23.96 20.51
N ASN A 474 -12.46 -23.59 19.54
CA ASN A 474 -13.87 -23.97 19.51
C ASN A 474 -14.12 -25.37 18.93
N GLY A 475 -13.06 -26.13 18.63
CA GLY A 475 -13.15 -27.53 18.19
C GLY A 475 -13.56 -27.71 16.72
N LYS A 476 -13.44 -26.68 15.88
CA LYS A 476 -13.73 -26.79 14.44
C LYS A 476 -12.85 -27.90 13.83
N PRO A 477 -13.44 -28.92 13.18
CA PRO A 477 -12.67 -30.00 12.58
C PRO A 477 -12.10 -29.59 11.21
N PHE A 478 -10.95 -30.18 10.89
CA PHE A 478 -10.32 -30.14 9.56
C PHE A 478 -10.03 -31.58 9.12
N PRO A 479 -11.06 -32.36 8.75
CA PRO A 479 -10.96 -33.81 8.58
C PRO A 479 -9.93 -34.23 7.52
N GLU A 480 -9.74 -33.43 6.47
CA GLU A 480 -8.77 -33.70 5.39
C GLU A 480 -7.31 -33.61 5.87
N PHE A 481 -7.07 -32.95 6.99
CA PHE A 481 -5.75 -32.78 7.61
C PHE A 481 -5.62 -33.61 8.91
N ARG A 482 -6.67 -34.34 9.28
CA ARG A 482 -6.62 -35.36 10.33
C ARG A 482 -6.22 -36.66 9.66
N ASN A 483 -4.92 -36.93 9.47
CA ASN A 483 -4.31 -38.28 9.54
C ASN A 483 -2.84 -38.31 9.08
N ASN A 484 -1.96 -38.58 10.07
CA ASN A 484 -0.74 -39.41 10.00
C ASN A 484 0.04 -39.38 11.34
N THR A 485 -0.42 -38.64 12.36
CA THR A 485 0.30 -38.49 13.64
C THR A 485 0.01 -39.56 14.70
N THR A 486 -0.82 -40.57 14.41
CA THR A 486 -1.29 -41.52 15.43
C THR A 486 -0.61 -42.90 15.48
N ASP A 487 0.32 -43.26 14.59
CA ASP A 487 0.82 -44.66 14.53
C ASP A 487 2.33 -44.92 14.63
N GLU A 488 3.21 -43.93 14.85
CA GLU A 488 4.68 -44.20 14.92
C GLU A 488 5.44 -43.58 16.10
N ARG A 489 4.75 -43.11 17.16
CA ARG A 489 5.40 -42.59 18.38
C ARG A 489 4.90 -43.22 19.69
N SER A 490 4.54 -44.49 19.64
CA SER A 490 4.35 -45.34 20.82
C SER A 490 5.44 -46.39 20.93
#